data_AF-A0A9X5SCD9-F1
#
_entry.id   AF-A0A9X5SCD9-F1
#
_cell.length_a   1.000
_cell.length_b   1.000
_cell.length_c   1.000
_cell.angle_alpha   90.00
_cell.angle_beta   90.00
_cell.angle_gamma   90.00
#
_symmetry.space_group_name_H-M   'P 1'
#
loop_
_entity.id
_entity.type
_entity.pdbx_description
1 polymer ?
#
loop_
_entity_poly.entity_id
_entity_poly.type
_entity_poly.pdbx_seq_one_letter_code
_entity_poly.pdbx_strand_id
1 'polypeptide(L)'
;MPKKHAIPDFPPALFPCLENVGDEILRRISMADYGMETDRHFHELQQVLHRQNGYLSDGQAFYPAEAIELAAYNQQDAVAYTVCLLILIQSTVMQTYWADLSSYWQEYWKNNREALPPNLMKELDAAFALARKKGELD
;
A
#
# COMPACT_ATOMS: atom_id res chain seq x y z
N MET A 1 27.12 20.41 7.58
CA MET A 1 26.02 20.84 6.68
C MET A 1 25.02 19.71 6.61
N PRO A 2 23.74 19.93 6.94
CA PRO A 2 22.74 18.87 6.81
C PRO A 2 22.57 18.57 5.33
N LYS A 3 22.73 17.30 4.94
CA LYS A 3 22.37 16.82 3.61
C LYS A 3 20.90 17.19 3.41
N LYS A 4 20.60 18.08 2.47
CA LYS A 4 19.24 18.26 1.94
C LYS A 4 18.83 16.86 1.47
N HIS A 5 17.93 16.21 2.21
CA HIS A 5 17.23 15.05 1.68
C HIS A 5 16.46 15.59 0.48
N ALA A 6 16.96 15.31 -0.72
CA ALA A 6 16.16 15.50 -1.91
C ALA A 6 14.90 14.67 -1.67
N ILE A 7 13.74 15.33 -1.72
CA ILE A 7 12.48 14.60 -1.79
C ILE A 7 12.65 13.68 -3.00
N PRO A 8 12.54 12.34 -2.84
CA PRO A 8 12.59 11.46 -4.00
C PRO A 8 11.57 11.98 -5.02
N ASP A 9 11.97 12.16 -6.27
CA ASP A 9 11.00 12.41 -7.34
C ASP A 9 10.21 11.11 -7.51
N PHE A 10 9.06 11.03 -6.83
CA PHE A 10 8.17 9.90 -6.94
C PHE A 10 7.56 9.88 -8.34
N PRO A 11 7.60 8.75 -9.06
CA PRO A 11 6.98 8.66 -10.39
C PRO A 11 5.45 8.80 -10.27
N PRO A 12 4.73 8.97 -11.39
CA PRO A 12 3.27 8.90 -11.38
C PRO A 12 2.78 7.55 -10.83
N ALA A 13 1.67 7.55 -10.09
CA ALA A 13 1.11 6.34 -9.48
C ALA A 13 0.85 5.25 -10.54
N LEU A 14 1.22 4.00 -10.24
CA LEU A 14 0.96 2.86 -11.15
C LEU A 14 -0.53 2.49 -11.18
N PHE A 15 -1.25 2.79 -10.10
CA PHE A 15 -2.64 2.40 -9.89
C PHE A 15 -3.49 3.67 -9.70
N PRO A 16 -4.22 4.13 -10.74
CA PRO A 16 -4.97 5.39 -10.70
C PRO A 16 -6.04 5.48 -9.60
N CYS A 17 -6.51 4.34 -9.09
CA CYS A 17 -7.46 4.31 -7.98
C CYS A 17 -6.86 4.89 -6.68
N LEU A 18 -5.53 4.88 -6.51
CA LEU A 18 -4.85 5.46 -5.34
C LEU A 18 -4.97 6.99 -5.30
N GLU A 19 -5.12 7.66 -6.44
CA GLU A 19 -5.29 9.12 -6.52
C GLU A 19 -6.63 9.59 -5.92
N ASN A 20 -7.61 8.68 -5.82
CA ASN A 20 -8.97 8.98 -5.40
C ASN A 20 -9.32 8.40 -4.01
N VAL A 21 -8.33 7.91 -3.26
CA VAL A 21 -8.54 7.38 -1.91
C VAL A 21 -8.86 8.54 -0.97
N GLY A 22 -10.07 8.55 -0.42
CA GLY A 22 -10.53 9.58 0.51
C GLY A 22 -10.10 9.35 1.95
N ASP A 23 -10.17 10.42 2.75
CA ASP A 23 -9.79 10.43 4.17
C ASP A 23 -10.49 9.36 5.01
N GLU A 24 -11.73 8.98 4.66
CA GLU A 24 -12.46 7.91 5.37
C GLU A 24 -11.71 6.58 5.32
N ILE A 25 -11.16 6.22 4.15
CA ILE A 25 -10.36 5.01 3.97
C ILE A 25 -9.05 5.12 4.75
N LEU A 26 -8.39 6.28 4.66
CA LEU A 26 -7.13 6.52 5.37
C LEU A 26 -7.31 6.38 6.88
N ARG A 27 -8.41 6.86 7.46
CA ARG A 27 -8.71 6.69 8.88
C ARG A 27 -8.88 5.22 9.25
N ARG A 28 -9.55 4.41 8.42
CA ARG A 28 -9.69 2.98 8.67
C ARG A 28 -8.36 2.25 8.64
N ILE A 29 -7.48 2.58 7.68
CA ILE A 29 -6.11 2.04 7.63
C ILE A 29 -5.32 2.46 8.88
N SER A 30 -5.42 3.73 9.28
CA SER A 30 -4.69 4.27 10.43
C SER A 30 -5.05 3.63 11.78
N MET A 31 -6.19 2.94 11.86
CA MET A 31 -6.63 2.23 13.04
C MET A 31 -6.13 0.78 13.10
N ALA A 32 -5.46 0.29 12.05
CA ALA A 32 -5.04 -1.11 11.93
C ALA A 32 -4.04 -1.54 13.02
N ASP A 33 -3.20 -0.62 13.51
CA ASP A 33 -2.31 -0.85 14.66
C ASP A 33 -3.04 -0.72 16.00
N TYR A 34 -4.18 -1.41 16.15
CA TYR A 34 -5.01 -1.41 17.36
C TYR A 34 -5.40 -0.01 17.88
N GLY A 35 -5.45 0.98 16.99
CA GLY A 35 -5.71 2.38 17.33
C GLY A 35 -4.55 3.13 17.98
N MET A 36 -3.35 2.55 18.05
CA MET A 36 -2.16 3.26 18.51
C MET A 36 -1.74 4.29 17.46
N GLU A 37 -1.40 5.50 17.91
CA GLU A 37 -0.83 6.56 17.07
C GLU A 37 -1.62 6.84 15.77
N THR A 38 -2.95 6.62 15.80
CA THR A 38 -3.84 6.71 14.62
C THR A 38 -3.73 8.06 13.92
N ASP A 39 -3.63 9.17 14.66
CA ASP A 39 -3.48 10.50 14.06
C ASP A 39 -2.17 10.65 13.29
N ARG A 40 -1.10 10.01 13.77
CA ARG A 40 0.22 10.02 13.11
C ARG A 40 0.20 9.15 11.86
N HIS A 41 -0.35 7.94 11.92
CA HIS A 41 -0.55 7.10 10.74
C HIS A 41 -1.39 7.81 9.69
N PHE A 42 -2.48 8.46 10.10
CA PHE A 42 -3.36 9.21 9.21
C PHE A 42 -2.62 10.36 8.53
N HIS A 43 -1.88 11.16 9.29
CA HIS A 43 -1.09 12.25 8.72
C HIS A 43 -0.06 11.75 7.70
N GLU A 44 0.68 10.69 8.03
CA GLU A 44 1.70 10.13 7.14
C GLU A 44 1.09 9.45 5.91
N LEU A 45 -0.09 8.82 6.03
CA LEU A 45 -0.83 8.30 4.88
C LEU A 45 -1.26 9.41 3.91
N GLN A 46 -1.71 10.55 4.44
CA GLN A 46 -1.98 11.72 3.60
C GLN A 46 -0.72 12.20 2.88
N GLN A 47 0.45 12.18 3.54
CA GLN A 47 1.72 12.48 2.87
C GLN A 47 2.02 11.49 1.74
N VAL A 48 1.85 10.19 2.00
CA VAL A 48 2.10 9.13 1.01
C VAL A 48 1.22 9.33 -0.23
N LEU A 49 -0.09 9.53 -0.07
CA LEU A 49 -0.97 9.70 -1.22
C LEU A 49 -0.78 11.04 -1.96
N HIS A 50 -0.66 12.16 -1.23
CA HIS A 50 -0.68 13.49 -1.85
C HIS A 50 0.68 14.03 -2.26
N ARG A 51 1.77 13.51 -1.67
CA ARG A 51 3.13 13.99 -1.96
C ARG A 51 4.04 12.91 -2.52
N GLN A 52 3.70 11.64 -2.31
CA GLN A 52 4.51 10.51 -2.75
C GLN A 52 3.79 9.64 -3.78
N ASN A 53 2.70 10.11 -4.39
CA ASN A 53 1.91 9.36 -5.40
C ASN A 53 1.52 7.94 -4.94
N GLY A 54 1.36 7.73 -3.64
CA GLY A 54 1.06 6.44 -3.02
C GLY A 54 2.25 5.51 -2.83
N TYR A 55 3.48 5.95 -3.10
CA TYR A 55 4.68 5.17 -2.83
C TYR A 55 5.11 5.30 -1.37
N LEU A 56 5.43 4.17 -0.75
CA LEU A 56 6.22 4.17 0.48
C LEU A 56 7.70 4.38 0.16
N SER A 57 8.43 4.92 1.13
CA SER A 57 9.88 5.06 1.09
C SER A 57 10.56 4.36 2.27
N ASP A 58 11.80 3.90 2.10
CA ASP A 58 12.58 3.19 3.15
C ASP A 58 12.69 3.94 4.51
N GLY A 59 12.49 5.27 4.53
CA GLY A 59 12.46 6.06 5.77
C GLY A 59 11.17 5.95 6.60
N GLN A 60 10.18 5.21 6.12
CA GLN A 60 8.81 5.18 6.66
C GLN A 60 8.42 3.81 7.25
N ALA A 61 9.40 2.99 7.63
CA ALA A 61 9.18 1.63 8.14
C ALA A 61 8.21 1.54 9.34
N PHE A 62 8.09 2.61 10.15
CA PHE A 62 7.13 2.65 11.25
C PHE A 62 5.84 3.38 10.86
N TYR A 63 5.94 4.63 10.39
CA TYR A 63 4.78 5.41 9.95
C TYR A 63 4.90 5.78 8.47
N PRO A 64 3.94 5.42 7.60
CA PRO A 64 2.71 4.66 7.87
C PRO A 64 2.81 3.15 7.57
N ALA A 65 4.00 2.61 7.28
CA ALA A 65 4.15 1.24 6.75
C ALA A 65 3.54 0.15 7.65
N GLU A 66 3.71 0.22 8.97
CA GLU A 66 3.17 -0.77 9.91
C GLU A 66 1.64 -0.89 9.80
N ALA A 67 0.92 0.24 9.83
CA ALA A 67 -0.54 0.25 9.67
C ALA A 67 -0.98 -0.26 8.28
N ILE A 68 -0.20 0.04 7.23
CA ILE A 68 -0.47 -0.46 5.87
C ILE A 68 -0.32 -1.97 5.80
N GLU A 69 0.77 -2.52 6.34
CA GLU A 69 1.04 -3.96 6.35
C GLU A 69 -0.02 -4.71 7.16
N LEU A 70 -0.38 -4.21 8.34
CA LEU A 70 -1.47 -4.78 9.15
C LEU A 70 -2.81 -4.77 8.41
N ALA A 71 -3.18 -3.64 7.79
CA ALA A 71 -4.40 -3.55 6.99
C ALA A 71 -4.35 -4.43 5.73
N ALA A 72 -3.18 -4.66 5.15
CA ALA A 72 -2.98 -5.59 4.02
C ALA A 72 -3.15 -7.07 4.40
N TYR A 73 -3.31 -7.40 5.68
CA TYR A 73 -3.74 -8.72 6.15
C TYR A 73 -5.20 -8.77 6.61
N ASN A 74 -5.92 -7.64 6.66
CA ASN A 74 -7.29 -7.58 7.15
C ASN A 74 -8.33 -7.46 6.02
N GLN A 75 -8.76 -8.61 5.48
CA GLN A 75 -9.77 -8.66 4.41
C GLN A 75 -11.18 -8.18 4.81
N GLN A 76 -11.49 -8.01 6.10
CA GLN A 76 -12.82 -7.59 6.54
C GLN A 76 -13.18 -6.19 6.03
N ASP A 77 -12.18 -5.33 5.83
CA ASP A 77 -12.32 -4.08 5.09
C ASP A 77 -11.68 -4.24 3.70
N ALA A 78 -12.46 -4.77 2.76
CA ALA A 78 -12.01 -5.06 1.40
C ALA A 78 -11.38 -3.84 0.70
N VAL A 79 -11.85 -2.62 0.99
CA VAL A 79 -11.32 -1.39 0.37
C VAL A 79 -9.97 -1.02 0.97
N ALA A 80 -9.85 -0.98 2.30
CA ALA A 80 -8.58 -0.69 2.96
C ALA A 80 -7.52 -1.74 2.62
N TYR A 81 -7.89 -3.02 2.67
CA TYR A 81 -7.06 -4.15 2.25
C TYR A 81 -6.49 -3.96 0.83
N THR A 82 -7.37 -3.63 -0.13
CA THR A 82 -6.97 -3.45 -1.53
C THR A 82 -6.04 -2.25 -1.69
N VAL A 83 -6.36 -1.11 -1.08
CA VAL A 83 -5.52 0.10 -1.14
C VAL A 83 -4.12 -0.18 -0.58
N CYS A 84 -4.01 -0.85 0.57
CA CYS A 84 -2.74 -1.16 1.19
C CYS A 84 -1.89 -2.10 0.33
N LEU A 85 -2.49 -3.15 -0.25
CA LEU A 85 -1.77 -4.03 -1.18
C LEU A 85 -1.28 -3.29 -2.42
N LEU A 86 -2.07 -2.41 -3.00
CA LEU A 86 -1.66 -1.62 -4.16
C LEU A 86 -0.47 -0.69 -3.83
N ILE A 87 -0.47 -0.06 -2.65
CA ILE A 87 0.65 0.74 -2.14
C ILE A 87 1.92 -0.12 -2.03
N LEU A 88 1.83 -1.29 -1.38
CA LEU A 88 2.98 -2.20 -1.21
C LEU A 88 3.52 -2.69 -2.55
N ILE A 89 2.63 -3.16 -3.44
CA ILE A 89 3.00 -3.65 -4.77
C ILE A 89 3.70 -2.57 -5.58
N GLN A 90 3.15 -1.36 -5.67
CA GLN A 90 3.78 -0.32 -6.48
C GLN A 90 5.13 0.11 -5.91
N SER A 91 5.24 0.15 -4.58
CA SER A 91 6.47 0.57 -3.91
C SER A 91 7.59 -0.44 -4.10
N THR A 92 7.28 -1.73 -4.02
CA THR A 92 8.24 -2.80 -4.33
C THR A 92 8.62 -2.77 -5.81
N VAL A 93 7.65 -2.69 -6.73
CA VAL A 93 7.90 -2.65 -8.19
C VAL A 93 8.77 -1.46 -8.60
N MET A 94 8.62 -0.32 -7.94
CA MET A 94 9.41 0.89 -8.20
C MET A 94 10.65 1.00 -7.30
N GLN A 95 10.90 -0.01 -6.46
CA GLN A 95 12.06 -0.08 -5.56
C GLN A 95 12.19 1.13 -4.62
N THR A 96 11.05 1.70 -4.20
CA THR A 96 11.02 2.79 -3.21
C THR A 96 10.89 2.27 -1.79
N TYR A 97 10.29 1.09 -1.62
CA TYR A 97 10.14 0.38 -0.36
C TYR A 97 10.09 -1.12 -0.65
N TRP A 98 10.71 -1.94 0.20
CA TRP A 98 10.66 -3.39 0.06
C TRP A 98 9.56 -4.00 0.94
N ALA A 99 8.74 -4.86 0.33
CA ALA A 99 7.76 -5.70 1.02
C ALA A 99 7.81 -7.13 0.47
N ASP A 100 7.56 -8.13 1.32
CA ASP A 100 7.48 -9.54 0.90
C ASP A 100 6.18 -9.82 0.13
N LEU A 101 6.19 -9.47 -1.17
CA LEU A 101 5.04 -9.68 -2.03
C LEU A 101 4.64 -11.16 -2.15
N SER A 102 5.57 -12.11 -1.92
CA SER A 102 5.26 -13.54 -2.03
C SER A 102 4.28 -13.98 -0.95
N SER A 103 4.46 -13.50 0.28
CA SER A 103 3.49 -13.76 1.36
C SER A 103 2.13 -13.14 1.07
N TYR A 104 2.09 -11.88 0.63
CA TYR A 104 0.83 -11.21 0.28
C TYR A 104 0.11 -11.89 -0.89
N TRP A 105 0.85 -12.33 -1.90
CA TRP A 105 0.31 -13.07 -3.04
C TRP A 105 -0.30 -14.40 -2.61
N GLN A 106 0.39 -15.17 -1.77
CA GLN A 106 -0.11 -16.46 -1.29
C GLN A 106 -1.40 -16.30 -0.49
N GLU A 107 -1.45 -15.32 0.41
CA GLU A 107 -2.62 -15.04 1.23
C GLU A 107 -3.80 -14.55 0.36
N TYR A 108 -3.53 -13.59 -0.53
CA TYR A 108 -4.51 -13.11 -1.50
C TYR A 108 -5.09 -14.26 -2.33
N TRP A 109 -4.24 -15.04 -2.99
CA TRP A 109 -4.66 -16.08 -3.92
C TRP A 109 -5.43 -17.23 -3.26
N LYS A 110 -4.98 -17.68 -2.09
CA LYS A 110 -5.58 -18.84 -1.41
C LYS A 110 -6.84 -18.50 -0.64
N ASN A 111 -6.85 -17.36 0.04
CA ASN A 111 -7.85 -17.11 1.09
C ASN A 111 -8.79 -15.94 0.77
N ASN A 112 -8.31 -14.91 0.06
CA ASN A 112 -9.04 -13.63 0.01
C ASN A 112 -9.62 -13.31 -1.37
N ARG A 113 -9.01 -13.82 -2.45
CA ARG A 113 -9.33 -13.43 -3.83
C ARG A 113 -10.80 -13.60 -4.19
N GLU A 114 -11.40 -14.74 -3.83
CA GLU A 114 -12.80 -15.05 -4.16
C GLU A 114 -13.82 -14.29 -3.30
N ALA A 115 -13.40 -13.78 -2.14
CA ALA A 115 -14.26 -13.02 -1.23
C ALA A 115 -14.36 -11.53 -1.59
N LEU A 116 -13.47 -11.03 -2.46
CA LEU A 116 -13.44 -9.63 -2.83
C LEU A 116 -14.54 -9.24 -3.83
N PRO A 117 -15.03 -7.99 -3.76
CA PRO A 117 -15.81 -7.40 -4.83
C PRO A 117 -15.08 -7.52 -6.19
N PRO A 118 -15.78 -7.87 -7.29
CA PRO A 118 -15.15 -8.17 -8.58
C PRO A 118 -14.25 -7.06 -9.14
N ASN A 119 -14.58 -5.79 -8.87
CA ASN A 119 -13.75 -4.65 -9.27
C ASN A 119 -12.42 -4.62 -8.51
N LEU A 120 -12.42 -4.85 -7.20
CA LEU A 120 -11.20 -4.85 -6.38
C LEU A 120 -10.32 -6.08 -6.67
N MET A 121 -10.95 -7.25 -6.86
CA MET A 121 -10.27 -8.45 -7.31
C MET A 121 -9.52 -8.20 -8.64
N LYS A 122 -10.18 -7.56 -9.61
CA LYS A 122 -9.57 -7.27 -10.92
C LYS A 122 -8.36 -6.33 -10.79
N GLU A 123 -8.44 -5.32 -9.93
CA GLU A 123 -7.32 -4.40 -9.66
C GLU A 123 -6.13 -5.15 -9.05
N LEU A 124 -6.36 -5.98 -8.02
CA LEU A 124 -5.29 -6.76 -7.39
C LEU A 124 -4.71 -7.83 -8.32
N ASP A 125 -5.53 -8.52 -9.12
CA ASP A 125 -5.04 -9.45 -10.14
C ASP A 125 -4.09 -8.76 -11.13
N ALA A 126 -4.46 -7.57 -11.60
CA ALA A 126 -3.62 -6.79 -12.50
C ALA A 126 -2.32 -6.32 -11.82
N ALA A 127 -2.40 -5.89 -10.56
CA ALA A 127 -1.25 -5.44 -9.78
C ALA A 127 -0.24 -6.59 -9.52
N PHE A 128 -0.72 -7.76 -9.08
CA PHE A 128 0.14 -8.93 -8.88
C PHE A 128 0.72 -9.46 -10.20
N ALA A 129 -0.06 -9.42 -11.30
CA ALA A 129 0.46 -9.76 -12.63
C ALA A 129 1.58 -8.80 -13.08
N LEU A 130 1.45 -7.50 -12.77
CA LEU A 130 2.50 -6.51 -13.04
C LEU A 130 3.76 -6.81 -12.22
N ALA A 131 3.63 -7.08 -10.92
CA ALA A 131 4.77 -7.44 -10.07
C ALA A 131 5.50 -8.69 -10.58
N ARG A 132 4.77 -9.74 -11.00
CA ARG A 132 5.38 -10.92 -11.65
C ARG A 132 6.10 -10.57 -12.95
N LYS A 133 5.50 -9.74 -13.82
CA LYS A 133 6.15 -9.28 -15.06
C LYS A 133 7.45 -8.50 -14.79
N LYS A 134 7.56 -7.86 -13.63
CA LYS A 134 8.73 -7.08 -13.20
C LYS A 134 9.78 -7.91 -12.45
N GLY A 135 9.49 -9.18 -12.15
CA GLY A 135 10.41 -10.07 -11.44
C GLY A 135 10.38 -9.92 -9.92
N GLU A 136 9.36 -9.24 -9.37
CA GLU A 136 9.17 -9.08 -7.91
C GLU A 136 8.35 -10.23 -7.30
N LEU A 137 7.85 -11.14 -8.14
CA LEU A 137 7.07 -12.32 -7.77
C LEU A 137 7.39 -13.46 -8.73
N ASP A 138 7.64 -14.63 -8.16
CA ASP A 138 7.83 -15.88 -8.92
C ASP A 138 6.50 -16.50 -9.39
#